data_AF-A0A7K2XTN3-F1
#
_entry.id   AF-A0A7K2XTN3-F1
#
_cell.length_a   1.000
_cell.length_b   1.000
_cell.length_c   1.000
_cell.angle_alpha   90.00
_cell.angle_beta   90.00
_cell.angle_gamma   90.00
#
_symmetry.space_group_name_H-M   'P 1'
#
loop_
_entity.id
_entity.type
_entity.pdbx_description
1 polymer ?
#
loop_
_entity_poly.entity_id
_entity_poly.type
_entity_poly.pdbx_seq_one_letter_code
_entity_poly.pdbx_strand_id
1 'polypeptide(L)'
;MAKARATTVQRIRRQARDAVFLRVAGPDGPRNRARIHTTPGPRWFAPDRPVRRVHGDASMFVGGLAALLLQSLHPLAMAAVAAHSGYRGDPWGRLNRTSTFLAVTTFGTSADAEAAVALVREVHARVRGRTADGVPYRADDPELLTWVHLAEADCFLRAHQQYGRRPLDSAGCDAYLADTARVARALGADRPPENVRELALRMARYRPGLRPTAASRDTARFLLSEPPLPGAARLPYALLAAAAV
;
A
#
# COMPACT_ATOMS: atom_id res chain seq x y z
N MET A 1 -32.50 -13.18 23.43
CA MET A 1 -31.18 -13.75 23.06
C MET A 1 -30.52 -13.11 21.82
N ALA A 2 -31.26 -12.52 20.86
CA ALA A 2 -30.66 -11.89 19.66
C ALA A 2 -29.84 -10.61 19.93
N LYS A 3 -30.27 -9.74 20.86
CA LYS A 3 -29.56 -8.50 21.26
C LYS A 3 -28.19 -8.75 21.92
N ALA A 4 -28.04 -9.87 22.64
CA ALA A 4 -26.80 -10.26 23.31
C ALA A 4 -25.77 -10.90 22.34
N ARG A 5 -26.23 -11.62 21.31
CA ARG A 5 -25.36 -12.13 20.23
C ARG A 5 -24.84 -11.00 19.34
N ALA A 6 -25.67 -10.00 19.03
CA ALA A 6 -25.29 -8.85 18.22
C ALA A 6 -24.17 -8.00 18.88
N THR A 7 -24.22 -7.82 20.21
CA THR A 7 -23.18 -7.11 20.97
C THR A 7 -21.87 -7.90 21.08
N THR A 8 -21.92 -9.23 21.17
CA THR A 8 -20.73 -10.08 21.15
C THR A 8 -20.03 -10.06 19.80
N VAL A 9 -20.77 -10.15 18.69
CA VAL A 9 -20.19 -10.07 17.33
C VAL A 9 -19.57 -8.69 17.07
N GLN A 10 -20.23 -7.60 17.50
CA GLN A 10 -19.68 -6.25 17.38
C GLN A 10 -18.40 -6.06 18.22
N ARG A 11 -18.34 -6.65 19.42
CA ARG A 11 -17.17 -6.63 20.29
C ARG A 11 -15.99 -7.40 19.69
N ILE A 12 -16.24 -8.60 19.18
CA ILE A 12 -15.23 -9.41 18.48
C ILE A 12 -14.73 -8.66 17.25
N ARG A 13 -15.62 -8.05 16.45
CA ARG A 13 -15.25 -7.23 15.29
C ARG A 13 -14.39 -6.03 15.67
N ARG A 14 -14.72 -5.34 16.78
CA ARG A 14 -13.94 -4.21 17.30
C ARG A 14 -12.57 -4.67 17.78
N GLN A 15 -12.49 -5.76 18.54
CA GLN A 15 -11.23 -6.32 19.02
C GLN A 15 -10.33 -6.79 17.87
N ALA A 16 -10.89 -7.46 16.87
CA ALA A 16 -10.16 -7.86 15.68
C ALA A 16 -9.64 -6.64 14.90
N ARG A 17 -10.47 -5.61 14.71
CA ARG A 17 -10.06 -4.35 14.07
C ARG A 17 -8.94 -3.65 14.84
N ASP A 18 -9.06 -3.54 16.16
CA ASP A 18 -8.09 -2.85 17.01
C ASP A 18 -6.75 -3.64 17.03
N ALA A 19 -6.81 -4.98 17.04
CA ALA A 19 -5.63 -5.85 16.97
C ALA A 19 -4.92 -5.85 15.60
N VAL A 20 -5.67 -5.69 14.50
CA VAL A 20 -5.12 -5.50 13.15
C VAL A 20 -4.53 -4.09 13.03
N PHE A 21 -5.23 -3.07 13.53
CA PHE A 21 -4.76 -1.70 13.53
C PHE A 21 -3.42 -1.56 14.28
N LEU A 22 -3.28 -2.14 15.48
CA LEU A 22 -2.03 -2.09 16.25
C LEU A 22 -0.86 -2.81 15.56
N ARG A 23 -1.14 -3.89 14.81
CA ARG A 23 -0.10 -4.58 14.03
C ARG A 23 0.37 -3.76 12.82
N VAL A 24 -0.55 -3.01 12.22
CA VAL A 24 -0.30 -2.24 10.99
C VAL A 24 0.24 -0.85 11.29
N ALA A 25 -0.16 -0.24 12.40
CA ALA A 25 0.23 1.10 12.82
C ALA A 25 1.36 1.10 13.88
N GLY A 26 1.77 -0.08 14.35
CA GLY A 26 2.81 -0.26 15.37
C GLY A 26 2.38 0.20 16.77
N PRO A 27 3.32 0.15 17.75
CA PRO A 27 3.05 0.51 19.14
C PRO A 27 2.63 1.98 19.32
N ASP A 28 3.11 2.88 18.45
CA ASP A 28 2.72 4.29 18.42
C ASP A 28 1.45 4.58 17.61
N GLY A 29 0.77 3.55 17.10
CA GLY A 29 -0.37 3.68 16.19
C GLY A 29 -1.48 4.62 16.65
N PRO A 30 -1.96 4.55 17.92
CA PRO A 30 -3.00 5.46 18.42
C PRO A 30 -2.57 6.93 18.44
N ARG A 31 -1.32 7.21 18.84
CA ARG A 31 -0.74 8.56 18.84
C ARG A 31 -0.57 9.09 17.43
N ASN A 32 -0.03 8.27 16.53
CA ASN A 32 0.14 8.62 15.12
C ASN A 32 -1.20 8.90 14.46
N ARG A 33 -2.22 8.07 14.71
CA ARG A 33 -3.57 8.31 14.21
C ARG A 33 -4.15 9.63 14.71
N ALA A 34 -4.03 9.93 16.01
CA ALA A 34 -4.48 11.22 16.54
C ALA A 34 -3.77 12.36 15.80
N ARG A 35 -2.44 12.35 15.75
CA ARG A 35 -1.63 13.35 15.04
C ARG A 35 -2.07 13.53 13.59
N ILE A 36 -2.23 12.44 12.84
CA ILE A 36 -2.60 12.47 11.42
C ILE A 36 -4.00 13.06 11.21
N HIS A 37 -4.98 12.70 12.05
CA HIS A 37 -6.36 13.08 11.80
C HIS A 37 -6.76 14.40 12.45
N THR A 38 -6.22 14.74 13.62
CA THR A 38 -6.71 15.85 14.45
C THR A 38 -5.82 17.10 14.43
N THR A 39 -4.61 17.03 13.89
CA THR A 39 -3.76 18.24 13.74
C THR A 39 -4.48 19.26 12.85
N PRO A 40 -4.67 20.51 13.30
CA PRO A 40 -5.25 21.56 12.48
C PRO A 40 -4.34 21.93 11.31
N GLY A 41 -4.92 22.26 10.16
CA GLY A 41 -4.18 22.72 8.98
C GLY A 41 -4.80 22.28 7.66
N PRO A 42 -4.33 22.85 6.54
CA PRO A 42 -4.72 22.43 5.20
C PRO A 42 -4.28 20.98 4.95
N ARG A 43 -4.97 20.30 4.03
CA ARG A 43 -4.74 18.89 3.66
C ARG A 43 -4.71 18.81 2.14
N TRP A 44 -3.94 17.89 1.58
CA TRP A 44 -3.93 17.69 0.12
C TRP A 44 -5.28 17.25 -0.43
N PHE A 45 -6.07 16.52 0.37
CA PHE A 45 -7.35 15.96 -0.04
C PHE A 45 -8.49 16.38 0.89
N ALA A 46 -9.50 17.01 0.31
CA ALA A 46 -10.74 17.37 0.99
C ALA A 46 -11.47 16.12 1.53
N PRO A 47 -12.30 16.22 2.58
CA PRO A 47 -12.93 15.07 3.25
C PRO A 47 -13.76 14.14 2.36
N ASP A 48 -14.31 14.67 1.27
CA ASP A 48 -15.16 14.00 0.29
C ASP A 48 -14.39 13.32 -0.85
N ARG A 49 -13.07 13.57 -0.98
CA ARG A 49 -12.25 13.00 -2.04
C ARG A 49 -12.22 11.46 -2.02
N PRO A 50 -12.28 10.79 -3.18
CA PRO A 50 -12.28 9.33 -3.28
C PRO A 50 -11.10 8.65 -2.58
N VAL A 51 -9.89 9.22 -2.64
CA VAL A 51 -8.71 8.65 -1.97
C VAL A 51 -8.90 8.43 -0.47
N ARG A 52 -9.61 9.34 0.21
CA ARG A 52 -9.92 9.18 1.64
C ARG A 52 -10.92 8.07 1.90
N ARG A 53 -11.82 7.80 0.94
CA ARG A 53 -12.78 6.68 1.01
C ARG A 53 -12.06 5.36 0.81
N VAL A 54 -11.21 5.24 -0.21
CA VAL A 54 -10.47 4.02 -0.53
C VAL A 54 -9.49 3.70 0.60
N HIS A 55 -8.63 4.65 0.99
CA HIS A 55 -7.59 4.43 2.00
C HIS A 55 -8.14 4.28 3.43
N GLY A 56 -9.40 4.67 3.66
CA GLY A 56 -10.10 4.48 4.93
C GLY A 56 -10.86 3.15 5.03
N ASP A 57 -10.92 2.35 3.95
CA ASP A 57 -11.67 1.10 3.89
C ASP A 57 -10.78 -0.12 4.24
N ALA A 58 -11.40 -1.16 4.78
CA ALA A 58 -10.71 -2.40 5.12
C ALA A 58 -10.24 -3.18 3.87
N SER A 59 -10.81 -2.90 2.69
CA SER A 59 -10.36 -3.44 1.41
C SER A 59 -8.88 -3.16 1.12
N MET A 60 -8.29 -2.12 1.75
CA MET A 60 -6.86 -1.80 1.65
C MET A 60 -5.94 -2.95 2.07
N PHE A 61 -6.38 -3.86 2.96
CA PHE A 61 -5.57 -5.02 3.32
C PHE A 61 -5.40 -6.00 2.15
N VAL A 62 -6.49 -6.26 1.43
CA VAL A 62 -6.46 -7.11 0.23
C VAL A 62 -5.65 -6.44 -0.86
N GLY A 63 -5.94 -5.16 -1.13
CA GLY A 63 -5.22 -4.39 -2.14
C GLY A 63 -3.72 -4.25 -1.84
N GLY A 64 -3.34 -4.08 -0.57
CA GLY A 64 -1.93 -3.96 -0.18
C GLY A 64 -1.15 -5.26 -0.36
N LEU A 65 -1.77 -6.39 -0.04
CA LEU A 65 -1.17 -7.70 -0.27
C LEU A 65 -1.01 -7.98 -1.77
N ALA A 66 -2.05 -7.70 -2.56
CA ALA A 66 -2.00 -7.82 -4.02
C ALA A 66 -0.94 -6.90 -4.63
N ALA A 67 -0.84 -5.66 -4.15
CA ALA A 67 0.16 -4.68 -4.60
C ALA A 67 1.59 -5.19 -4.34
N LEU A 68 1.88 -5.73 -3.15
CA LEU A 68 3.20 -6.28 -2.83
C LEU A 68 3.57 -7.44 -3.76
N LEU A 69 2.62 -8.35 -4.04
CA LEU A 69 2.82 -9.46 -4.96
C LEU A 69 3.09 -8.96 -6.37
N LEU A 70 2.26 -8.05 -6.88
CA LEU A 70 2.40 -7.48 -8.22
C LEU A 70 3.71 -6.71 -8.38
N GLN A 71 4.02 -5.79 -7.45
CA GLN A 71 5.25 -5.01 -7.44
C GLN A 71 6.51 -5.89 -7.48
N SER A 72 6.48 -7.03 -6.78
CA SER A 72 7.60 -7.99 -6.72
C SER A 72 7.97 -8.61 -8.07
N LEU A 73 7.08 -8.55 -9.06
CA LEU A 73 7.32 -9.10 -10.40
C LEU A 73 8.25 -8.24 -11.26
N HIS A 74 8.51 -6.98 -10.89
CA HIS A 74 9.47 -6.14 -11.60
C HIS A 74 10.88 -6.42 -11.08
N PRO A 75 11.82 -6.93 -11.92
CA PRO A 75 13.11 -7.42 -11.44
C PRO A 75 13.95 -6.36 -10.70
N LEU A 76 13.98 -5.12 -11.21
CA LEU A 76 14.75 -4.04 -10.59
C LEU A 76 14.15 -3.58 -9.24
N ALA A 77 12.82 -3.47 -9.16
CA ALA A 77 12.13 -3.13 -7.92
C ALA A 77 12.41 -4.21 -6.86
N MET A 78 12.27 -5.48 -7.25
CA MET A 78 12.50 -6.60 -6.35
C MET A 78 13.96 -6.69 -5.91
N ALA A 79 14.93 -6.39 -6.77
CA ALA A 79 16.34 -6.33 -6.40
C ALA A 79 16.61 -5.24 -5.35
N ALA A 80 16.05 -4.03 -5.54
CA ALA A 80 16.16 -2.95 -4.56
C ALA A 80 15.54 -3.34 -3.21
N VAL A 81 14.35 -3.96 -3.23
CA VAL A 81 13.68 -4.46 -2.02
C VAL A 81 14.52 -5.54 -1.34
N ALA A 82 15.01 -6.52 -2.07
CA ALA A 82 15.77 -7.63 -1.51
C ALA A 82 17.08 -7.18 -0.85
N ALA A 83 17.78 -6.22 -1.46
CA ALA A 83 19.07 -5.75 -0.96
C ALA A 83 18.96 -4.76 0.22
N HIS A 84 17.87 -3.98 0.31
CA HIS A 84 17.84 -2.82 1.22
C HIS A 84 16.69 -2.81 2.24
N SER A 85 15.68 -3.67 2.12
CA SER A 85 14.47 -3.51 2.94
C SER A 85 14.42 -4.34 4.22
N GLY A 86 15.30 -5.33 4.39
CA GLY A 86 15.26 -6.25 5.53
C GLY A 86 13.91 -6.95 5.70
N TYR A 87 13.13 -7.14 4.61
CA TYR A 87 11.71 -7.55 4.69
C TYR A 87 11.47 -8.87 5.44
N ARG A 88 12.47 -9.75 5.53
CA ARG A 88 12.41 -10.99 6.31
C ARG A 88 12.58 -10.75 7.82
N GLY A 89 13.42 -9.79 8.20
CA GLY A 89 13.74 -9.49 9.61
C GLY A 89 12.75 -8.54 10.28
N ASP A 90 12.20 -7.58 9.53
CA ASP A 90 11.23 -6.59 10.03
C ASP A 90 10.05 -6.38 9.05
N PRO A 91 9.23 -7.41 8.79
CA PRO A 91 8.07 -7.30 7.90
C PRO A 91 7.00 -6.34 8.45
N TRP A 92 6.79 -6.35 9.77
CA TRP A 92 5.79 -5.52 10.44
C TRP A 92 6.20 -4.04 10.49
N GLY A 93 7.47 -3.73 10.75
CA GLY A 93 7.95 -2.36 10.68
C GLY A 93 7.96 -1.82 9.25
N ARG A 94 8.23 -2.66 8.23
CA ARG A 94 8.09 -2.26 6.82
C ARG A 94 6.64 -1.94 6.44
N LEU A 95 5.70 -2.79 6.84
CA LEU A 95 4.27 -2.54 6.65
C LEU A 95 3.85 -1.25 7.37
N ASN A 96 4.33 -1.04 8.59
CA ASN A 96 4.06 0.17 9.38
C ASN A 96 4.59 1.45 8.73
N ARG A 97 5.81 1.44 8.17
CA ARG A 97 6.37 2.61 7.46
C ARG A 97 5.52 2.98 6.25
N THR A 98 5.10 2.00 5.46
CA THR A 98 4.27 2.21 4.26
C THR A 98 2.85 2.66 4.63
N SER A 99 2.21 2.00 5.61
CA SER A 99 0.87 2.37 6.08
C SER A 99 0.85 3.78 6.68
N THR A 100 1.90 4.15 7.43
CA THR A 100 2.06 5.50 7.98
C THR A 100 2.24 6.52 6.86
N PHE A 101 3.05 6.23 5.84
CA PHE A 101 3.21 7.11 4.69
C PHE A 101 1.89 7.36 3.96
N LEU A 102 1.13 6.30 3.65
CA LEU A 102 -0.20 6.42 3.03
C LEU A 102 -1.16 7.22 3.91
N ALA A 103 -1.19 6.95 5.21
CA ALA A 103 -2.06 7.65 6.15
C ALA A 103 -1.71 9.14 6.26
N VAL A 104 -0.43 9.48 6.36
CA VAL A 104 0.05 10.87 6.44
C VAL A 104 -0.25 11.63 5.15
N THR A 105 0.09 11.07 4.00
CA THR A 105 -0.14 11.73 2.70
C THR A 105 -1.62 11.88 2.35
N THR A 106 -2.48 10.98 2.84
CA THR A 106 -3.91 10.99 2.55
C THR A 106 -4.73 11.82 3.53
N PHE A 107 -4.43 11.71 4.82
CA PHE A 107 -5.26 12.27 5.90
C PHE A 107 -4.57 13.38 6.68
N GLY A 108 -3.23 13.42 6.68
CA GLY A 108 -2.42 14.39 7.41
C GLY A 108 -2.52 15.81 6.85
N THR A 109 -1.85 16.74 7.52
CA THR A 109 -1.71 18.11 7.03
C THR A 109 -0.84 18.14 5.77
N SER A 110 -0.98 19.17 4.94
CA SER A 110 -0.13 19.36 3.75
C SER A 110 1.35 19.41 4.13
N ALA A 111 1.69 20.07 5.24
CA ALA A 111 3.05 20.12 5.75
C ALA A 111 3.58 18.73 6.16
N ASP A 112 2.78 17.92 6.86
CA ASP A 112 3.16 16.54 7.20
C ASP A 112 3.34 15.67 5.95
N ALA A 113 2.47 15.84 4.96
CA ALA A 113 2.52 15.09 3.71
C ALA A 113 3.77 15.44 2.89
N GLU A 114 4.12 16.73 2.82
CA GLU A 114 5.35 17.21 2.17
C GLU A 114 6.60 16.69 2.88
N ALA A 115 6.63 16.76 4.22
CA ALA A 115 7.74 16.22 5.01
C ALA A 115 7.90 14.70 4.82
N ALA A 116 6.80 13.96 4.79
CA ALA A 116 6.83 12.52 4.54
C ALA A 116 7.36 12.19 3.14
N VAL A 117 6.95 12.95 2.11
CA VAL A 117 7.49 12.81 0.75
C VAL A 117 8.98 13.12 0.71
N ALA A 118 9.43 14.22 1.33
CA ALA A 118 10.84 14.59 1.37
C ALA A 118 11.70 13.48 2.00
N LEU A 119 11.24 12.90 3.13
CA LEU A 119 11.92 11.81 3.79
C LEU A 119 12.03 10.56 2.90
N VAL A 120 10.94 10.16 2.24
CA VAL A 120 10.96 9.01 1.32
C VAL A 120 11.93 9.26 0.16
N ARG A 121 11.94 10.47 -0.40
CA ARG A 121 12.88 10.84 -1.48
C ARG A 121 14.34 10.74 -1.02
N GLU A 122 14.65 11.22 0.19
CA GLU A 122 16.00 11.12 0.77
C GLU A 122 16.44 9.67 0.93
N VAL A 123 15.55 8.81 1.44
CA VAL A 123 15.82 7.37 1.57
C VAL A 123 16.03 6.73 0.20
N HIS A 124 15.14 6.99 -0.77
CA HIS A 124 15.23 6.41 -2.11
C HIS A 124 16.49 6.84 -2.87
N ALA A 125 16.96 8.07 -2.69
CA ALA A 125 18.22 8.55 -3.29
C ALA A 125 19.46 7.76 -2.85
N ARG A 126 19.40 7.10 -1.68
CA ARG A 126 20.48 6.26 -1.13
C ARG A 126 20.36 4.80 -1.55
N VAL A 127 19.20 4.36 -2.02
CA VAL A 127 18.94 2.96 -2.40
C VAL A 127 19.32 2.75 -3.86
N ARG A 128 20.50 2.17 -4.08
CA ARG A 128 21.09 1.90 -5.39
C ARG A 128 21.98 0.67 -5.33
N GLY A 129 22.06 -0.07 -6.43
CA GLY A 129 22.85 -1.29 -6.51
C GLY A 129 22.83 -1.91 -7.90
N ARG A 130 23.13 -3.20 -7.97
CA ARG A 130 23.05 -4.01 -9.20
C ARG A 130 22.29 -5.31 -8.93
N THR A 131 21.59 -5.81 -9.94
CA THR A 131 21.00 -7.17 -9.92
C THR A 131 22.11 -8.23 -9.98
N ALA A 132 21.74 -9.50 -9.76
CA ALA A 132 22.66 -10.63 -9.93
C ALA A 132 23.26 -10.71 -11.35
N ASP A 133 22.49 -10.27 -12.35
CA ASP A 133 22.91 -10.20 -13.76
C ASP A 133 23.70 -8.91 -14.08
N GLY A 134 24.08 -8.13 -13.06
CA GLY A 134 24.89 -6.92 -13.21
C GLY A 134 24.13 -5.65 -13.63
N VAL A 135 22.80 -5.71 -13.79
CA VAL A 135 22.00 -4.55 -14.22
C VAL A 135 21.88 -3.53 -13.09
N PRO A 136 22.27 -2.26 -13.27
CA PRO A 136 22.15 -1.25 -12.22
C PRO A 136 20.69 -0.91 -11.93
N TYR A 137 20.39 -0.60 -10.67
CA TYR A 137 19.09 -0.06 -10.25
C TYR A 137 19.27 1.13 -9.30
N ARG A 138 18.26 2.00 -9.29
CA ARG A 138 18.10 3.07 -8.31
C ARG A 138 16.64 3.15 -7.89
N ALA A 139 16.35 3.29 -6.60
CA ALA A 139 14.96 3.40 -6.13
C ALA A 139 14.32 4.76 -6.44
N ASP A 140 15.13 5.78 -6.74
CA ASP A 140 14.68 7.10 -7.18
C ASP A 140 14.53 7.22 -8.70
N ASP A 141 14.64 6.11 -9.43
CA ASP A 141 14.36 6.07 -10.87
C ASP A 141 12.87 6.39 -11.14
N PRO A 142 12.55 7.43 -11.93
CA PRO A 142 11.17 7.84 -12.19
C PRO A 142 10.30 6.75 -12.82
N GLU A 143 10.84 5.89 -13.67
CA GLU A 143 10.10 4.80 -14.30
C GLU A 143 9.82 3.68 -13.28
N LEU A 144 10.77 3.41 -12.39
CA LEU A 144 10.59 2.42 -11.33
C LEU A 144 9.58 2.89 -10.27
N LEU A 145 9.64 4.18 -9.90
CA LEU A 145 8.66 4.82 -9.02
C LEU A 145 7.26 4.74 -9.64
N THR A 146 7.16 4.98 -10.96
CA THR A 146 5.90 4.88 -11.71
C THR A 146 5.35 3.47 -11.67
N TRP A 147 6.18 2.44 -11.89
CA TRP A 147 5.75 1.05 -11.75
C TRP A 147 5.16 0.74 -10.37
N VAL A 148 5.89 1.09 -9.30
CA VAL A 148 5.46 0.82 -7.93
C VAL A 148 4.11 1.47 -7.64
N HIS A 149 3.96 2.73 -8.08
CA HIS A 149 2.71 3.47 -7.94
C HIS A 149 1.55 2.86 -8.74
N LEU A 150 1.77 2.50 -10.01
CA LEU A 150 0.75 1.89 -10.88
C LEU A 150 0.19 0.60 -10.28
N ALA A 151 1.10 -0.29 -9.85
CA ALA A 151 0.74 -1.56 -9.23
C ALA A 151 -0.04 -1.34 -7.92
N GLU A 152 0.37 -0.35 -7.11
CA GLU A 152 -0.32 0.01 -5.88
C GLU A 152 -1.73 0.54 -6.14
N ALA A 153 -1.86 1.53 -7.03
CA ALA A 153 -3.12 2.18 -7.35
C ALA A 153 -4.14 1.20 -7.99
N ASP A 154 -3.69 0.32 -8.91
CA ASP A 154 -4.53 -0.72 -9.50
C ASP A 154 -5.08 -1.67 -8.44
N CYS A 155 -4.20 -2.22 -7.60
CA CYS A 155 -4.60 -3.19 -6.58
C CYS A 155 -5.52 -2.58 -5.52
N PHE A 156 -5.25 -1.36 -5.05
CA PHE A 156 -6.14 -0.67 -4.11
C PHE A 156 -7.51 -0.36 -4.71
N LEU A 157 -7.54 0.17 -5.93
CA LEU A 157 -8.80 0.48 -6.60
C LEU A 157 -9.63 -0.77 -6.83
N ARG A 158 -9.04 -1.84 -7.38
CA ARG A 158 -9.73 -3.11 -7.63
C ARG A 158 -10.24 -3.75 -6.35
N ALA A 159 -9.43 -3.78 -5.29
CA ALA A 159 -9.87 -4.30 -4.01
C ALA A 159 -11.03 -3.49 -3.43
N HIS A 160 -11.02 -2.15 -3.58
CA HIS A 160 -12.11 -1.31 -3.11
C HIS A 160 -13.40 -1.48 -3.93
N GLN A 161 -13.29 -1.64 -5.25
CA GLN A 161 -14.44 -1.93 -6.10
C GLN A 161 -15.09 -3.27 -5.74
N GLN A 162 -14.27 -4.28 -5.42
CA GLN A 162 -14.75 -5.64 -5.12
C GLN A 162 -15.27 -5.81 -3.68
N TYR A 163 -14.57 -5.23 -2.70
CA TYR A 163 -14.78 -5.52 -1.28
C TYR A 163 -15.09 -4.26 -0.43
N GLY A 164 -14.94 -3.08 -1.01
CA GLY A 164 -15.17 -1.82 -0.32
C GLY A 164 -16.64 -1.65 0.06
N ARG A 165 -16.89 -0.98 1.19
CA ARG A 165 -18.26 -0.80 1.69
C ARG A 165 -19.13 0.04 0.75
N ARG A 166 -18.52 0.94 -0.01
CA ARG A 166 -19.18 1.86 -0.94
C ARG A 166 -18.30 2.04 -2.18
N PRO A 167 -18.46 1.20 -3.21
CA PRO A 167 -17.72 1.31 -4.46
C PRO A 167 -17.82 2.72 -5.06
N LEU A 168 -16.80 3.11 -5.82
CA LEU A 168 -16.79 4.37 -6.57
C LEU A 168 -17.49 4.17 -7.92
N ASP A 169 -18.17 5.19 -8.40
CA ASP A 169 -18.59 5.27 -9.80
C ASP A 169 -17.39 5.54 -10.72
N SER A 170 -17.62 5.55 -12.04
CA SER A 170 -16.55 5.75 -13.02
C SER A 170 -15.78 7.05 -12.81
N ALA A 171 -16.49 8.16 -12.55
CA ALA A 171 -15.86 9.45 -12.26
C ALA A 171 -15.06 9.42 -10.94
N GLY A 172 -15.56 8.73 -9.92
CA GLY A 172 -14.85 8.51 -8.67
C GLY A 172 -13.58 7.69 -8.82
N CYS A 173 -13.56 6.69 -9.70
CA CYS A 173 -12.37 5.91 -10.04
C CYS A 173 -11.28 6.79 -10.67
N ASP A 174 -11.64 7.62 -11.64
CA ASP A 174 -10.68 8.55 -12.26
C ASP A 174 -10.19 9.59 -11.24
N ALA A 175 -11.10 10.14 -10.43
CA ALA A 175 -10.74 11.07 -9.37
C ALA A 175 -9.82 10.44 -8.30
N TYR A 176 -9.99 9.14 -7.99
CA TYR A 176 -9.07 8.40 -7.13
C TYR A 176 -7.66 8.32 -7.74
N LEU A 177 -7.57 7.98 -9.04
CA LEU A 177 -6.29 7.89 -9.72
C LEU A 177 -5.60 9.24 -9.80
N ALA A 178 -6.32 10.31 -10.14
CA ALA A 178 -5.81 11.68 -10.10
C ALA A 178 -5.31 12.11 -8.70
N ASP A 179 -6.01 11.71 -7.62
CA ASP A 179 -5.58 11.96 -6.25
C ASP A 179 -4.24 11.25 -5.95
N THR A 180 -4.14 9.96 -6.27
CA THR A 180 -2.92 9.19 -6.01
C THR A 180 -1.75 9.62 -6.92
N ALA A 181 -2.03 10.06 -8.13
CA ALA A 181 -1.06 10.64 -9.07
C ALA A 181 -0.38 11.89 -8.48
N ARG A 182 -1.10 12.71 -7.69
CA ARG A 182 -0.50 13.83 -6.95
C ARG A 182 0.65 13.38 -6.05
N VAL A 183 0.44 12.31 -5.29
CA VAL A 183 1.44 11.76 -4.37
C VAL A 183 2.62 11.18 -5.16
N ALA A 184 2.33 10.44 -6.23
CA ALA A 184 3.36 9.85 -7.08
C ALA A 184 4.24 10.91 -7.77
N ARG A 185 3.65 11.99 -8.29
CA ARG A 185 4.41 13.13 -8.84
C ARG A 185 5.32 13.75 -7.78
N ALA A 186 4.82 13.94 -6.56
CA ALA A 186 5.63 14.47 -5.46
C ALA A 186 6.81 13.55 -5.10
N LEU A 187 6.63 12.23 -5.18
CA LEU A 187 7.69 11.24 -5.01
C LEU A 187 8.70 11.19 -6.17
N GLY A 188 8.35 11.72 -7.35
CA GLY A 188 9.21 11.77 -8.53
C GLY A 188 8.86 10.77 -9.64
N ALA A 189 7.67 10.17 -9.60
CA ALA A 189 7.19 9.31 -10.70
C ALA A 189 7.05 10.11 -12.01
N ASP A 190 7.45 9.50 -13.14
CA ASP A 190 7.24 10.07 -14.47
C ASP A 190 5.79 9.95 -14.90
N ARG A 191 5.10 11.10 -15.01
CA ARG A 191 3.74 11.22 -15.54
C ARG A 191 2.80 10.12 -15.01
N PRO A 192 2.56 9.93 -13.71
CA PRO A 192 1.64 8.88 -13.24
C PRO A 192 0.24 9.01 -13.89
N PRO A 193 -0.51 7.91 -14.09
CA PRO A 193 -1.80 7.97 -14.76
C PRO A 193 -2.84 8.67 -13.89
N GLU A 194 -3.76 9.38 -14.53
CA GLU A 194 -4.78 10.16 -13.81
C GLU A 194 -6.18 9.59 -13.99
N ASN A 195 -6.33 8.54 -14.79
CA ASN A 195 -7.60 7.87 -15.06
C ASN A 195 -7.41 6.38 -15.37
N VAL A 196 -8.51 5.63 -15.34
CA VAL A 196 -8.50 4.16 -15.49
C VAL A 196 -7.94 3.73 -16.84
N ARG A 197 -8.21 4.51 -17.90
CA ARG A 197 -7.71 4.22 -19.25
C ARG A 197 -6.19 4.32 -19.30
N GLU A 198 -5.62 5.40 -18.76
CA GLU A 198 -4.16 5.60 -18.71
C GLU A 198 -3.47 4.54 -17.85
N LEU A 199 -4.07 4.18 -16.71
CA LEU A 199 -3.58 3.10 -15.85
C LEU A 199 -3.47 1.79 -16.63
N ALA A 200 -4.55 1.39 -17.31
CA ALA A 200 -4.57 0.16 -18.10
C ALA A 200 -3.52 0.16 -19.22
N LEU A 201 -3.40 1.27 -19.96
CA LEU A 201 -2.41 1.42 -21.03
C LEU A 201 -0.97 1.34 -20.52
N ARG A 202 -0.68 1.95 -19.36
CA ARG A 202 0.66 1.88 -18.76
C ARG A 202 0.98 0.51 -18.20
N MET A 203 0.03 -0.11 -17.49
CA MET A 203 0.19 -1.49 -16.99
C MET A 203 0.54 -2.46 -18.11
N ALA A 204 -0.10 -2.32 -19.28
CA ALA A 204 0.20 -3.14 -20.45
C ALA A 204 1.65 -2.97 -20.96
N ARG A 205 2.25 -1.79 -20.82
CA ARG A 205 3.65 -1.53 -21.24
C ARG A 205 4.68 -2.20 -20.34
N TYR A 206 4.41 -2.32 -19.04
CA TYR A 206 5.32 -3.02 -18.13
C TYR A 206 5.25 -4.54 -18.27
N ARG A 207 4.08 -5.08 -18.69
CA ARG A 207 3.79 -6.51 -18.71
C ARG A 207 4.89 -7.39 -19.32
N PRO A 208 5.52 -7.06 -20.47
CA PRO A 208 6.59 -7.87 -21.04
C PRO A 208 7.86 -7.97 -20.18
N GLY A 209 8.13 -6.98 -19.32
CA GLY A 209 9.29 -6.95 -18.42
C GLY A 209 9.06 -7.61 -17.06
N LEU A 210 7.82 -7.96 -16.73
CA LEU A 210 7.47 -8.61 -15.46
C LEU A 210 7.80 -10.09 -15.52
N ARG A 211 8.55 -10.58 -14.52
CA ARG A 211 8.92 -11.99 -14.43
C ARG A 211 9.12 -12.43 -12.99
N PRO A 212 8.84 -13.70 -12.68
CA PRO A 212 9.23 -14.24 -11.39
C PRO A 212 10.76 -14.25 -11.25
N THR A 213 11.26 -13.82 -10.10
CA THR A 213 12.65 -13.92 -9.66
C THR A 213 12.72 -14.83 -8.43
N ALA A 214 13.91 -15.26 -8.02
CA ALA A 214 14.05 -16.00 -6.76
C ALA A 214 13.49 -15.19 -5.57
N ALA A 215 13.80 -13.89 -5.51
CA ALA A 215 13.33 -12.98 -4.48
C ALA A 215 11.81 -12.73 -4.54
N SER A 216 11.20 -12.70 -5.73
CA SER A 216 9.74 -12.52 -5.84
C SER A 216 8.97 -13.78 -5.45
N ARG A 217 9.48 -14.98 -5.82
CA ARG A 217 8.90 -16.26 -5.37
C ARG A 217 8.99 -16.43 -3.86
N ASP A 218 10.12 -16.01 -3.30
CA ASP A 218 10.32 -16.01 -1.86
C ASP A 218 9.38 -15.03 -1.14
N THR A 219 9.21 -13.82 -1.69
CA THR A 219 8.23 -12.85 -1.20
C THR A 219 6.82 -13.43 -1.24
N ALA A 220 6.42 -14.08 -2.33
CA ALA A 220 5.12 -14.75 -2.44
C ALA A 220 4.96 -15.88 -1.41
N ARG A 221 5.98 -16.72 -1.20
CA ARG A 221 5.96 -17.77 -0.19
C ARG A 221 5.80 -17.21 1.22
N PHE A 222 6.59 -16.19 1.55
CA PHE A 222 6.56 -15.52 2.83
C PHE A 222 5.18 -14.89 3.11
N LEU A 223 4.61 -14.22 2.11
CA LEU A 223 3.32 -13.55 2.22
C LEU A 223 2.12 -14.52 2.18
N LEU A 224 2.18 -15.63 1.45
CA LEU A 224 1.01 -16.51 1.25
C LEU A 224 1.02 -17.75 2.15
N SER A 225 2.21 -18.29 2.45
CA SER A 225 2.36 -19.61 3.08
C SER A 225 3.02 -19.55 4.46
N GLU A 226 3.98 -18.64 4.64
CA GLU A 226 4.80 -18.53 5.84
C GLU A 226 4.64 -17.18 6.57
N PRO A 227 3.43 -16.62 6.72
CA PRO A 227 3.30 -15.34 7.38
C PRO A 227 3.70 -15.48 8.86
N PRO A 228 4.51 -14.56 9.41
CA PRO A 228 4.95 -14.59 10.81
C PRO A 228 3.81 -14.15 11.74
N LEU A 229 2.77 -14.98 11.80
CA LEU A 229 1.53 -14.75 12.51
C LEU A 229 1.31 -15.84 13.57
N PRO A 230 0.84 -15.46 14.78
CA PRO A 230 0.35 -16.43 15.75
C PRO A 230 -0.76 -17.29 15.15
N GLY A 231 -0.88 -18.57 15.57
CA GLY A 231 -1.81 -19.53 14.98
C GLY A 231 -3.25 -19.03 14.80
N ALA A 232 -3.79 -18.31 15.79
CA ALA A 232 -5.15 -17.75 15.74
C ALA A 232 -5.36 -16.68 14.65
N ALA A 233 -4.31 -16.02 14.19
CA ALA A 233 -4.37 -15.01 13.13
C ALA A 233 -4.19 -15.59 11.71
N ARG A 234 -3.79 -16.88 11.58
CA ARG A 234 -3.50 -17.50 10.29
C ARG A 234 -4.75 -17.67 9.41
N LEU A 235 -5.89 -18.07 9.98
CA LEU A 235 -7.11 -18.29 9.20
C LEU A 235 -7.70 -16.99 8.63
N PRO A 236 -7.90 -15.92 9.43
CA PRO A 236 -8.32 -14.63 8.88
C PRO A 236 -7.35 -14.07 7.83
N TYR A 237 -6.05 -14.26 8.04
CA TYR A 237 -5.04 -13.84 7.07
C TYR A 237 -5.06 -14.67 5.78
N ALA A 238 -5.27 -15.98 5.86
CA ALA A 238 -5.40 -16.83 4.69
C ALA A 238 -6.58 -16.42 3.79
N LEU A 239 -7.69 -15.95 4.38
CA LEU A 239 -8.82 -15.39 3.62
C LEU A 239 -8.44 -14.08 2.90
N LEU A 240 -7.66 -13.20 3.55
CA LEU A 240 -7.14 -11.99 2.91
C LEU A 240 -6.16 -12.32 1.79
N ALA A 241 -5.30 -13.32 2.00
CA ALA A 241 -4.35 -13.82 1.01
C ALA A 241 -5.05 -14.43 -0.21
N ALA A 242 -6.08 -15.24 0.01
CA ALA A 242 -6.89 -15.79 -1.07
C ALA A 242 -7.63 -14.70 -1.86
N ALA A 243 -8.11 -13.64 -1.19
CA ALA A 243 -8.76 -12.51 -1.87
C ALA A 243 -7.78 -11.62 -2.66
N ALA A 244 -6.48 -11.75 -2.42
CA ALA A 244 -5.43 -10.94 -3.04
C ALA A 244 -4.81 -11.58 -4.30
N VAL A 245 -5.16 -12.83 -4.61
CA VAL A 245 -4.62 -13.62 -5.73
C VAL A 245 -5.69 -13.84 -6.80
#